data_AF-C3V161-F1
#
_entry.id   AF-C3V161-F1
#
_cell.length_a   1.000
_cell.length_b   1.000
_cell.length_c   1.000
_cell.angle_alpha   90.00
_cell.angle_beta   90.00
_cell.angle_gamma   90.00
#
_symmetry.space_group_name_H-M   'P 1'
#
loop_
_entity.id
_entity.type
_entity.pdbx_description
1 polymer ?
#
loop_
_entity_poly.entity_id
_entity_poly.type
_entity_poly.pdbx_seq_one_letter_code
_entity_poly.pdbx_strand_id
1 'polypeptide(L)'
;AAHATPAARIEPEAVEEYYGSPRFRRHADPQGSLVIDGKKPLSGPDRRPSLDVDYHQRVYDRNGVNADAYGGLNIRPGQPAQPHLGVQIQREYKNGFIRGYR
;
A
#
# COMPACT_ATOMS: atom_id res chain seq x y z
N ALA A 1 17.99 4.31 63.05
CA ALA A 1 16.58 4.43 62.61
C ALA A 1 16.55 4.33 61.09
N ALA A 2 15.79 3.37 60.55
CA ALA A 2 15.65 3.13 59.12
C ALA A 2 14.54 4.03 58.57
N HIS A 3 14.82 4.76 57.49
CA HIS A 3 13.78 5.43 56.69
C HIS A 3 13.68 4.72 55.35
N ALA A 4 12.67 3.86 55.21
CA ALA A 4 12.28 3.28 53.93
C ALA A 4 11.39 4.30 53.21
N THR A 5 11.85 4.79 52.05
CA THR A 5 11.03 5.60 51.14
C THR A 5 10.10 4.66 50.36
N PRO A 6 8.79 4.93 50.27
CA PRO A 6 7.88 4.05 49.55
C PRO A 6 8.21 4.09 48.04
N ALA A 7 8.40 2.92 47.44
CA ALA A 7 8.46 2.78 45.99
C ALA A 7 7.09 3.17 45.43
N ALA A 8 7.02 4.31 44.73
CA ALA A 8 5.83 4.70 43.99
C ALA A 8 5.57 3.63 42.92
N ARG A 9 4.51 2.84 43.12
CA ARG A 9 3.95 1.96 42.10
C ARG A 9 3.39 2.86 41.00
N ILE A 10 4.07 2.89 39.86
CA ILE A 10 3.56 3.53 38.65
C ILE A 10 2.50 2.59 38.09
N GLU A 11 1.23 2.93 38.30
CA GLU A 11 0.11 2.31 37.57
C GLU A 11 0.29 2.60 36.08
N PRO A 12 0.19 1.62 35.18
CA PRO A 12 0.31 1.89 33.75
C PRO A 12 -0.90 2.74 33.32
N GLU A 13 -0.69 4.05 33.13
CA GLU A 13 -1.62 4.87 32.37
C GLU A 13 -1.80 4.18 31.02
N ALA A 14 -3.04 3.80 30.74
CA ALA A 14 -3.44 3.29 29.44
C ALA A 14 -3.12 4.37 28.41
N VAL A 15 -2.01 4.19 27.70
CA VAL A 15 -1.71 4.87 26.45
C VAL A 15 -2.80 4.46 25.48
N GLU A 16 -3.90 5.24 25.46
CA GLU A 16 -4.89 5.19 24.41
C GLU A 16 -4.19 5.59 23.11
N GLU A 17 -3.75 4.57 22.39
CA GLU A 17 -3.05 4.66 21.13
C GLU A 17 -4.04 5.17 20.07
N TYR A 18 -4.19 6.50 19.99
CA TYR A 18 -5.02 7.16 18.99
C TYR A 18 -4.35 7.06 17.61
N TYR A 19 -4.44 5.89 16.97
CA TYR A 19 -4.21 5.76 15.54
C TYR A 19 -5.43 6.30 14.80
N GLY A 20 -5.52 7.62 14.67
CA GLY A 20 -6.42 8.22 13.70
C GLY A 20 -6.10 7.65 12.31
N SER A 21 -7.09 7.07 11.62
CA SER A 21 -6.88 6.55 10.26
C SER A 21 -6.31 7.66 9.36
N PRO A 22 -5.20 7.42 8.64
CA PRO A 22 -4.63 8.40 7.73
C PRO A 22 -5.69 8.88 6.72
N ARG A 23 -5.89 10.19 6.64
CA ARG A 23 -6.81 10.80 5.66
C ARG A 23 -6.00 11.36 4.51
N PHE A 24 -6.13 10.76 3.34
CA PHE A 24 -5.48 11.25 2.13
C PHE A 24 -6.35 12.28 1.43
N ARG A 25 -5.76 13.41 1.02
CA ARG A 25 -6.45 14.40 0.18
C ARG A 25 -6.64 13.78 -1.21
N ARG A 26 -7.89 13.63 -1.64
CA ARG A 26 -8.20 13.22 -3.02
C ARG A 26 -8.01 14.44 -3.92
N HIS A 27 -7.14 14.34 -4.92
CA HIS A 27 -7.03 15.35 -5.97
C HIS A 27 -8.28 15.28 -6.88
N ALA A 28 -8.73 16.41 -7.42
CA ALA A 28 -9.92 16.47 -8.28
C ALA A 28 -9.74 15.70 -9.60
N ASP A 29 -8.49 15.52 -10.03
CA ASP A 29 -8.07 14.69 -11.16
C ASP A 29 -6.81 13.91 -10.78
N PRO A 30 -6.93 12.70 -10.19
CA PRO A 30 -5.79 11.93 -9.73
C PRO A 30 -5.07 11.26 -10.91
N GLN A 31 -3.83 11.65 -11.17
CA GLN A 31 -2.98 11.04 -12.21
C GLN A 31 -2.37 9.69 -11.79
N GLY A 32 -2.78 9.14 -10.65
CA GLY A 32 -2.30 7.86 -10.13
C GLY A 32 -3.24 7.26 -9.09
N SER A 33 -3.04 5.98 -8.82
CA SER A 33 -3.84 5.19 -7.88
C SER A 33 -2.96 4.30 -7.01
N LEU A 34 -3.28 4.22 -5.72
CA LEU A 34 -2.69 3.30 -4.76
C LEU A 34 -3.79 2.37 -4.24
N VAL A 35 -3.57 1.07 -4.33
CA VAL A 35 -4.44 0.03 -3.77
C VAL A 35 -3.64 -0.72 -2.70
N ILE A 36 -4.25 -0.89 -1.53
CA ILE A 36 -3.67 -1.65 -0.43
C ILE A 36 -4.74 -2.61 0.07
N ASP A 37 -4.47 -3.90 -0.06
CA ASP A 37 -5.36 -4.97 0.38
C ASP A 37 -4.63 -5.89 1.36
N GLY A 38 -5.04 -5.86 2.62
CA GLY A 38 -4.49 -6.69 3.68
C GLY A 38 -5.51 -7.69 4.20
N LYS A 39 -5.08 -8.94 4.43
CA LYS A 39 -5.93 -9.96 5.08
C LYS A 39 -5.15 -10.64 6.20
N LYS A 40 -5.77 -10.74 7.38
CA LYS A 40 -5.26 -11.50 8.52
C LYS A 40 -6.32 -12.51 8.98
N PRO A 41 -6.21 -13.78 8.57
CA PRO A 41 -7.13 -14.79 9.04
C PRO A 41 -7.00 -14.99 10.56
N LEU A 42 -8.13 -14.96 11.27
CA LEU A 42 -8.17 -15.14 12.73
C LEU A 42 -8.32 -16.62 13.15
N SER A 43 -8.68 -17.48 12.20
CA SER A 43 -8.98 -18.89 12.39
C SER A 43 -8.40 -19.74 11.26
N GLY A 44 -8.35 -21.05 11.47
CA GLY A 44 -7.78 -22.00 10.50
C GLY A 44 -6.32 -22.39 10.79
N PRO A 45 -5.78 -23.35 10.03
CA PRO A 45 -4.45 -23.91 10.25
C PRO A 45 -3.30 -22.95 9.86
N ASP A 46 -3.53 -22.00 8.96
CA ASP A 46 -2.59 -20.92 8.65
C ASP A 46 -3.19 -19.56 9.00
N ARG A 47 -2.51 -18.81 9.86
CA ARG A 47 -2.93 -17.49 10.37
C ARG A 47 -2.00 -16.36 9.95
N ARG A 48 -1.05 -16.66 9.06
CA ARG A 48 -0.09 -15.65 8.60
C ARG A 48 -0.83 -14.61 7.73
N PRO A 49 -0.48 -13.33 7.85
CA PRO A 49 -1.12 -12.28 7.08
C PRO A 49 -0.70 -12.34 5.60
N SER A 50 -1.55 -11.78 4.75
CA SER A 50 -1.21 -11.41 3.37
C SER A 50 -1.36 -9.91 3.18
N LEU A 51 -0.54 -9.34 2.30
CA LEU A 51 -0.59 -7.94 1.93
C LEU A 51 -0.39 -7.80 0.42
N ASP A 52 -1.19 -6.96 -0.20
CA ASP A 52 -1.06 -6.52 -1.58
C ASP A 52 -0.97 -5.00 -1.59
N VAL A 53 0.06 -4.47 -2.23
CA VAL A 53 0.25 -3.04 -2.44
C VAL A 53 0.53 -2.81 -3.91
N ASP A 54 -0.31 -2.00 -4.57
CA ASP A 54 -0.20 -1.70 -5.99
C ASP A 54 -0.29 -0.21 -6.23
N TYR A 55 0.65 0.33 -7.00
CA TYR A 55 0.68 1.72 -7.42
C TYR A 55 0.67 1.81 -8.94
N HIS A 56 -0.17 2.69 -9.48
CA HIS A 56 -0.23 3.02 -10.90
C HIS A 56 -0.17 4.53 -11.08
N GLN A 57 0.53 4.99 -12.11
CA GLN A 57 0.69 6.40 -12.41
C GLN A 57 0.73 6.63 -13.91
N ARG A 58 -0.07 7.58 -14.39
CA ARG A 58 0.12 8.13 -15.73
C ARG A 58 1.35 9.03 -15.73
N VAL A 59 2.32 8.68 -16.58
CA VAL A 59 3.60 9.41 -16.69
C VAL A 59 3.69 10.22 -17.99
N TYR A 60 2.86 9.90 -18.99
CA TYR A 60 2.77 10.66 -20.24
C TYR A 60 1.35 10.65 -20.80
N ASP A 61 0.87 11.81 -21.26
CA ASP A 61 -0.42 11.97 -21.91
C ASP A 61 -0.39 13.14 -22.89
N ARG A 62 0.00 12.90 -24.16
CA ARG A 62 0.02 13.93 -25.21
C ARG A 62 -0.17 13.34 -26.60
N ASN A 63 -0.85 14.07 -27.47
CA ASN A 63 -0.93 13.80 -28.92
C ASN A 63 -1.36 12.36 -29.27
N GLY A 64 -2.32 11.78 -28.53
CA GLY A 64 -2.78 10.41 -28.74
C GLY A 64 -1.78 9.33 -28.30
N VAL A 65 -0.76 9.69 -27.52
CA VAL A 65 0.17 8.75 -26.88
C VAL A 65 -0.01 8.86 -25.37
N ASN A 66 -0.22 7.71 -24.74
CA ASN A 66 -0.21 7.58 -23.29
C ASN A 66 0.92 6.64 -22.84
N ALA A 67 1.44 6.90 -21.65
CA ALA A 67 2.31 5.95 -20.96
C ALA A 67 1.96 5.94 -19.48
N ASP A 68 1.89 4.72 -18.93
CA ASP A 68 1.60 4.46 -17.54
C ASP A 68 2.76 3.63 -16.95
N ALA A 69 3.14 3.93 -15.72
CA ALA A 69 4.07 3.14 -14.93
C ALA A 69 3.31 2.51 -13.77
N TYR A 70 3.67 1.28 -13.41
CA TYR A 70 3.08 0.59 -12.29
C TYR A 70 4.11 -0.24 -11.53
N GLY A 71 3.79 -0.54 -10.29
CA GLY A 71 4.56 -1.46 -9.49
C GLY A 71 3.94 -1.68 -8.13
N GLY A 72 4.47 -2.66 -7.41
CA GLY A 72 3.86 -3.12 -6.19
C GLY A 72 4.64 -4.20 -5.50
N LEU A 73 4.00 -4.74 -4.46
CA LEU A 73 4.54 -5.78 -3.60
C LEU A 73 3.41 -6.70 -3.17
N ASN A 74 3.61 -8.01 -3.36
CA ASN A 74 2.74 -9.04 -2.83
C ASN A 74 3.45 -9.79 -1.70
N ILE A 75 2.77 -9.95 -0.57
CA ILE A 75 3.19 -10.80 0.55
C ILE A 75 2.15 -11.92 0.67
N ARG A 76 2.61 -13.16 0.56
CA ARG A 76 1.81 -14.37 0.70
C ARG A 76 2.30 -15.18 1.90
N PRO A 77 1.40 -15.84 2.65
CA PRO A 77 1.78 -16.76 3.72
C PRO A 77 2.84 -17.76 3.30
N GLY A 78 3.99 -17.74 3.98
CA GLY A 78 5.07 -18.71 3.76
C GLY A 78 5.90 -18.49 2.50
N GLN A 79 5.72 -17.37 1.82
CA GLN A 79 6.54 -16.97 0.67
C GLN A 79 7.29 -15.67 1.00
N PRO A 80 8.47 -15.43 0.40
CA PRO A 80 9.10 -14.12 0.44
C PRO A 80 8.21 -13.09 -0.24
N ALA A 81 8.45 -11.81 0.05
CA ALA A 81 7.77 -10.72 -0.63
C ALA A 81 8.13 -10.71 -2.12
N GLN A 82 7.13 -10.56 -2.97
CA GLN A 82 7.25 -10.60 -4.43
C GLN A 82 6.99 -9.20 -4.98
N PRO A 83 8.03 -8.44 -5.36
CA PRO A 83 7.86 -7.15 -6.01
C PRO A 83 7.53 -7.34 -7.49
N HIS A 84 6.75 -6.41 -8.04
CA HIS A 84 6.50 -6.31 -9.47
C HIS A 84 6.57 -4.85 -9.90
N LEU A 85 6.93 -4.63 -11.16
CA LEU A 85 6.98 -3.32 -11.78
C LEU A 85 6.83 -3.46 -13.29
N GLY A 86 6.33 -2.43 -13.94
CA GLY A 86 6.24 -2.42 -15.38
C GLY A 86 5.83 -1.07 -15.93
N VAL A 87 5.86 -0.99 -17.25
CA VAL A 87 5.43 0.18 -18.01
C VAL A 87 4.50 -0.25 -19.12
N GLN A 88 3.47 0.55 -19.36
CA GLN A 88 2.55 0.38 -20.46
C GLN A 88 2.61 1.62 -21.33
N ILE A 89 2.77 1.43 -22.64
CA ILE A 89 2.72 2.53 -23.61
C ILE A 89 1.60 2.20 -24.59
N GLN A 90 0.70 3.16 -24.83
CA GLN A 90 -0.32 3.04 -25.87
C GLN A 90 -0.24 4.24 -26.79
N ARG A 91 -0.46 3.99 -28.08
CA ARG A 91 -0.62 5.02 -29.09
C ARG A 91 -1.92 4.78 -29.84
N GLU A 92 -2.74 5.82 -29.88
CA GLU A 92 -3.99 5.87 -30.60
C GLU A 92 -3.71 6.31 -32.05
N TYR A 93 -4.22 5.54 -33.00
CA TYR A 93 -4.21 5.83 -34.41
C TYR A 93 -5.66 5.98 -34.89
N LYS A 94 -5.87 6.70 -36.00
CA LYS A 94 -7.21 6.91 -36.60
C LYS A 94 -7.99 5.61 -36.87
N ASN A 95 -7.33 4.44 -36.86
CA ASN A 95 -7.91 3.12 -37.11
C ASN A 95 -7.71 2.11 -35.93
N GLY A 96 -7.37 2.54 -34.71
CA GLY A 96 -7.23 1.65 -33.53
C GLY A 96 -6.02 1.95 -32.62
N PHE A 97 -5.76 1.11 -31.61
CA PHE A 97 -4.65 1.30 -30.64
C PHE A 97 -3.64 0.12 -30.66
N ILE A 98 -2.37 0.39 -30.35
CA ILE A 98 -1.31 -0.62 -30.14
C ILE A 98 -0.89 -0.60 -28.66
N ARG A 99 -0.84 -1.77 -27.99
CA ARG A 99 -0.41 -1.92 -26.58
C ARG A 99 0.89 -2.72 -26.50
N GLY A 100 1.90 -2.17 -25.82
CA GLY A 100 3.10 -2.91 -25.40
C GLY A 100 3.12 -3.07 -23.88
N TYR A 101 3.58 -4.23 -23.40
CA TYR A 101 3.82 -4.52 -21.99
C TYR A 101 5.24 -5.08 -21.81
N ARG A 102 5.89 -4.69 -20.71
CA ARG A 102 7.16 -5.24 -20.23
C ARG A 102 7.10 -5.33 -18.72
#